data_AF-A0A7Y2SQS3-F1
#
_entry.id   AF-A0A7Y2SQS3-F1
#
_cell.length_a   1.000
_cell.length_b   1.000
_cell.length_c   1.000
_cell.angle_alpha   90.00
_cell.angle_beta   90.00
_cell.angle_gamma   90.00
#
_symmetry.space_group_name_H-M   'P 1'
#
loop_
_entity.id
_entity.type
_entity.pdbx_description
1 polymer ?
#
loop_
_entity_poly.entity_id
_entity_poly.type
_entity_poly.pdbx_seq_one_letter_code
_entity_poly.pdbx_strand_id
1 'polypeptide(L)'
;MRGFQLDWRWVALIIFIALLANGRSLPWPVTALALGGGGVYLLVMSWRSAGLGGRGGGGGRGRVTYWRGQRIEMPGTPRRRPAAWSELAPAVVYALIGLALLFGAISIVLNQVLLPGVV
;
A
#
# COMPACT_ATOMS: atom_id res chain seq x y z
N MET A 1 12.93 -29.75 -8.51
CA MET A 1 13.67 -28.62 -7.88
C MET A 1 12.64 -27.62 -7.38
N ARG A 2 12.47 -27.49 -6.05
CA ARG A 2 11.53 -26.51 -5.46
C ARG A 2 12.18 -25.13 -5.57
N GLY A 3 11.64 -24.25 -6.40
CA GLY A 3 12.15 -22.89 -6.53
C GLY A 3 12.08 -22.19 -5.19
N PHE A 4 13.21 -21.63 -4.74
CA PHE A 4 13.23 -20.69 -3.63
C PHE A 4 12.40 -19.47 -4.06
N GLN A 5 11.14 -19.43 -3.66
CA GLN A 5 10.35 -18.21 -3.77
C GLN A 5 10.85 -17.30 -2.66
N LEU A 6 11.84 -16.47 -2.98
CA LEU A 6 12.31 -15.43 -2.07
C LEU A 6 11.15 -14.46 -1.86
N ASP A 7 10.40 -14.68 -0.78
CA ASP A 7 9.26 -13.83 -0.46
C ASP A 7 9.81 -12.46 -0.05
N TRP A 8 9.54 -11.45 -0.89
CA TRP A 8 10.01 -10.08 -0.74
C TRP A 8 9.66 -9.48 0.63
N ARG A 9 8.64 -10.05 1.31
CA ARG A 9 8.24 -9.70 2.67
C ARG A 9 9.38 -9.88 3.67
N TRP A 10 10.22 -10.91 3.51
CA TRP A 10 11.40 -11.12 4.34
C TRP A 10 12.46 -10.05 4.08
N VAL A 11 12.65 -9.66 2.83
CA VAL A 11 13.58 -8.58 2.47
C VAL A 11 13.12 -7.26 3.08
N ALA A 12 11.83 -6.94 2.98
CA ALA A 12 11.24 -5.75 3.59
C ALA A 12 11.38 -5.77 5.13
N LEU A 13 11.17 -6.93 5.77
CA LEU A 13 11.34 -7.08 7.22
C LEU A 13 12.79 -6.86 7.65
N ILE A 14 13.76 -7.45 6.95
CA ILE A 14 15.19 -7.28 7.24
C ILE A 14 15.59 -5.81 7.10
N ILE A 15 15.16 -5.15 6.02
CA ILE A 15 15.40 -3.71 5.80
C ILE A 15 14.81 -2.90 6.97
N PHE A 16 13.57 -3.20 7.37
CA PHE A 16 12.91 -2.51 8.48
C PHE A 16 13.65 -2.67 9.81
N ILE A 17 14.08 -3.90 10.13
CA ILE A 17 14.86 -4.18 11.34
C ILE A 17 16.21 -3.47 11.29
N ALA A 18 16.92 -3.50 10.15
CA ALA A 18 18.19 -2.81 9.98
C ALA A 18 18.05 -1.30 10.18
N LEU A 19 16.95 -0.71 9.68
CA LEU A 19 16.60 0.70 9.88
C LEU A 19 16.34 1.03 11.35
N LEU A 20 15.61 0.18 12.08
CA LEU A 20 15.39 0.38 13.51
C LEU A 20 16.68 0.24 14.32
N ALA A 21 17.48 -0.78 14.03
CA ALA A 21 18.74 -1.05 14.70
C ALA A 21 19.77 0.07 14.49
N ASN A 22 19.76 0.70 13.31
CA ASN A 22 20.69 1.78 12.95
C ASN A 22 20.02 3.16 12.94
N GLY A 23 18.82 3.30 13.50
CA GLY A 23 18.02 4.54 13.36
C GLY A 23 18.68 5.79 13.93
N ARG A 24 19.64 5.62 14.86
CA ARG A 24 20.45 6.71 15.43
C ARG A 24 21.68 7.09 14.60
N SER A 25 22.19 6.19 13.77
CA SER A 25 23.40 6.39 12.96
C SER A 25 23.09 6.66 11.48
N LEU A 26 21.86 6.38 11.05
CA LEU A 26 21.41 6.61 9.69
C LEU A 26 21.17 8.10 9.40
N PRO A 27 21.59 8.61 8.24
CA PRO A 27 21.25 9.96 7.81
C PRO A 27 19.73 10.15 7.80
N TRP A 28 19.26 11.29 8.32
CA TRP A 28 17.84 11.62 8.38
C TRP A 28 17.10 11.50 7.03
N PRO A 29 17.71 11.74 5.85
CA PRO A 29 17.00 11.54 4.59
C PRO A 29 16.65 10.07 4.36
N VAL A 30 17.51 9.13 4.80
CA VAL A 30 17.29 7.69 4.63
C VAL A 30 16.16 7.21 5.52
N THR A 31 16.12 7.64 6.78
CA THR A 31 15.03 7.30 7.69
C THR A 31 13.71 7.94 7.26
N ALA A 32 13.71 9.20 6.83
CA ALA A 32 12.53 9.87 6.29
C ALA A 32 12.01 9.19 5.02
N LEU A 33 12.89 8.79 4.09
CA LEU A 33 12.49 8.06 2.89
C LEU A 33 11.96 6.66 3.18
N ALA A 34 12.56 5.95 4.14
CA ALA A 34 12.08 4.62 4.53
C ALA A 34 10.69 4.70 5.17
N LEU A 35 10.48 5.64 6.09
CA LEU A 35 9.19 5.86 6.74
C LEU A 35 8.14 6.39 5.75
N GLY A 36 8.51 7.36 4.91
CA GLY A 36 7.62 7.93 3.90
C GLY A 36 7.23 6.90 2.84
N GLY A 37 8.20 6.17 2.31
CA GLY A 37 7.99 5.10 1.33
C GLY A 37 7.15 3.95 1.90
N GLY A 38 7.44 3.51 3.13
CA GLY A 38 6.64 2.51 3.84
C GLY A 38 5.21 2.99 4.12
N GLY A 39 5.05 4.25 4.56
CA GLY A 39 3.76 4.87 4.82
C GLY A 39 2.89 4.97 3.58
N VAL A 40 3.44 5.48 2.47
CA VAL A 40 2.77 5.54 1.17
C VAL A 40 2.40 4.14 0.68
N TYR A 41 3.30 3.17 0.81
CA TYR A 41 3.02 1.79 0.41
C TYR A 41 1.82 1.20 1.17
N LEU A 42 1.76 1.39 2.49
CA LEU A 42 0.63 0.92 3.30
C LEU A 42 -0.67 1.65 2.98
N LEU A 43 -0.63 2.95 2.69
CA LEU A 43 -1.81 3.70 2.23
C LEU A 43 -2.31 3.17 0.87
N VAL A 44 -1.42 2.84 -0.06
CA VAL A 44 -1.78 2.19 -1.32
C VAL A 44 -2.40 0.81 -1.07
N MET A 45 -1.86 0.04 -0.12
CA MET A 45 -2.41 -1.27 0.23
C MET A 45 -3.80 -1.15 0.88
N SER A 46 -3.99 -0.16 1.76
CA SER A 46 -5.28 0.21 2.32
C SER A 46 -6.29 0.51 1.21
N TRP A 47 -5.94 1.40 0.29
CA TRP A 47 -6.76 1.79 -0.85
C TRP A 47 -7.16 0.60 -1.73
N ARG A 48 -6.23 -0.34 -1.99
CA ARG A 48 -6.52 -1.57 -2.73
C ARG A 48 -7.44 -2.50 -1.95
N SER A 49 -7.18 -2.70 -0.66
CA SER A 49 -7.99 -3.59 0.20
C SER A 49 -9.40 -3.07 0.46
N ALA A 50 -9.59 -1.74 0.44
CA ALA A 50 -10.91 -1.10 0.49
C ALA A 50 -11.73 -1.28 -0.81
N GLY A 51 -11.19 -1.97 -1.82
CA GLY A 51 -11.83 -2.16 -3.12
C GLY A 51 -11.80 -0.91 -4.01
N LEU A 52 -11.12 0.16 -3.59
CA LEU A 52 -10.98 1.42 -4.32
C LEU A 52 -9.84 1.38 -5.35
N GLY A 53 -8.84 0.52 -5.14
CA GLY A 53 -7.62 0.40 -5.97
C GLY A 53 -7.61 -0.69 -7.02
N GLY A 54 -8.72 -1.40 -7.23
CA GLY A 54 -8.80 -2.44 -8.25
C GLY A 54 -8.65 -1.86 -9.65
N ARG A 55 -7.72 -2.42 -10.45
CA ARG A 55 -7.54 -2.18 -11.89
C ARG A 55 -8.71 -2.71 -12.75
N GLY A 56 -9.91 -2.67 -12.17
CA GLY A 56 -11.22 -3.04 -12.73
C GLY A 56 -12.24 -1.92 -12.53
N GLY A 57 -11.79 -0.67 -12.39
CA GLY A 57 -12.63 0.54 -12.36
C GLY A 57 -13.35 0.87 -13.67
N GLY A 58 -13.28 0.00 -14.69
CA GLY A 58 -14.15 0.03 -15.85
C GLY A 58 -15.51 -0.55 -15.47
N GLY A 59 -16.44 0.31 -15.05
CA GLY A 59 -17.79 -0.09 -14.69
C GLY A 59 -18.46 -0.89 -15.80
N GLY A 60 -18.94 -2.08 -15.46
CA GLY A 60 -20.25 -2.62 -15.85
C GLY A 60 -20.69 -2.45 -17.31
N ARG A 61 -19.80 -2.43 -18.28
CA ARG A 61 -20.18 -2.64 -19.68
C ARG A 61 -19.88 -4.09 -19.97
N GLY A 62 -20.91 -4.93 -19.86
CA GLY A 62 -20.82 -6.32 -20.29
C GLY A 62 -20.17 -6.35 -21.66
N ARG A 63 -19.08 -7.10 -21.80
CA ARG A 63 -18.38 -7.19 -23.07
C ARG A 63 -19.25 -8.02 -23.99
N VAL A 64 -19.92 -7.36 -24.93
CA VAL A 64 -20.65 -8.04 -25.99
C VAL A 64 -19.61 -8.53 -27.00
N THR A 65 -19.47 -9.85 -27.10
CA THR A 65 -18.63 -10.47 -28.13
C THR A 65 -19.56 -11.15 -29.13
N TYR A 66 -19.34 -10.88 -30.42
CA TYR A 66 -20.03 -11.58 -31.49
C TYR A 66 -19.17 -12.73 -31.98
N TRP A 67 -19.69 -13.95 -31.89
CA TRP A 67 -19.02 -15.15 -32.42
C TRP A 67 -20.04 -15.97 -33.21
N ARG A 68 -19.75 -16.29 -34.48
CA ARG A 68 -20.60 -17.15 -35.34
C ARG A 68 -22.04 -16.65 -35.44
N GLY A 69 -22.21 -15.32 -35.50
CA GLY A 69 -23.54 -14.68 -35.55
C GLY A 69 -24.30 -14.69 -34.22
N GLN A 70 -23.75 -15.26 -33.14
CA GLN A 70 -24.35 -15.23 -31.81
C GLN A 70 -23.78 -14.08 -30.99
N ARG A 71 -24.68 -13.40 -30.26
CA ARG A 71 -24.36 -12.34 -29.31
C ARG A 71 -24.13 -12.96 -27.93
N ILE A 72 -22.87 -13.01 -27.49
CA ILE A 72 -22.51 -13.48 -26.16
C ILE A 72 -22.31 -12.26 -25.26
N GLU A 73 -23.24 -12.06 -24.33
CA GLU A 73 -23.10 -11.07 -23.27
C GLU A 73 -22.24 -11.67 -22.17
N MET A 74 -21.00 -11.19 -22.01
CA MET A 74 -20.19 -11.54 -20.85
C MET A 74 -20.62 -10.62 -19.70
N PRO A 75 -21.31 -11.12 -18.65
CA PRO A 75 -21.68 -10.30 -17.51
C PRO A 75 -20.40 -9.74 -16.88
N GLY A 76 -20.35 -8.43 -16.70
CA GLY A 76 -19.24 -7.77 -16.04
C GLY A 76 -19.10 -8.29 -14.60
N THR A 77 -17.88 -8.47 -14.12
CA THR A 77 -17.61 -8.94 -12.77
C THR A 77 -18.30 -8.02 -11.76
N PRO A 78 -19.17 -8.53 -10.86
CA PRO A 78 -19.89 -7.70 -9.91
C PRO A 78 -18.92 -6.89 -9.05
N ARG A 79 -19.19 -5.58 -8.90
CA ARG A 79 -18.54 -4.77 -7.85
C ARG A 79 -18.94 -5.34 -6.50
N ARG A 80 -18.10 -6.19 -5.91
CA ARG A 80 -18.29 -6.65 -4.54
C ARG A 80 -17.99 -5.49 -3.61
N ARG A 81 -19.04 -4.82 -3.14
CA ARG A 81 -18.93 -3.87 -2.02
C ARG A 81 -18.62 -4.66 -0.76
N PRO A 82 -17.76 -4.15 0.14
CA PRO A 82 -17.51 -4.80 1.41
C PRO A 82 -18.84 -4.96 2.15
N ALA A 83 -19.23 -6.20 2.45
CA ALA A 83 -20.51 -6.51 3.09
C ALA A 83 -20.40 -6.57 4.61
N ALA A 84 -19.18 -6.73 5.13
CA ALA A 84 -18.90 -6.90 6.55
C ALA A 84 -17.74 -6.02 7.03
N TRP A 85 -17.79 -5.61 8.29
CA TRP A 85 -16.74 -4.81 8.94
C TRP A 85 -15.37 -5.52 8.96
N SER A 86 -15.37 -6.85 9.00
CA SER A 86 -14.18 -7.69 8.90
C SER A 86 -13.45 -7.58 7.56
N GLU A 87 -14.15 -7.24 6.48
CA GLU A 87 -13.55 -7.01 5.15
C GLU A 87 -12.88 -5.62 5.07
N LEU A 88 -13.32 -4.67 5.90
CA LEU A 88 -12.75 -3.31 6.03
C LEU A 88 -11.61 -3.21 7.05
N ALA A 89 -11.59 -4.09 8.06
CA ALA A 89 -10.57 -4.07 9.12
C ALA A 89 -9.12 -4.03 8.61
N PRO A 90 -8.70 -4.80 7.59
CA PRO A 90 -7.34 -4.73 7.06
C PRO A 90 -7.05 -3.36 6.43
N ALA A 91 -8.02 -2.78 5.72
CA ALA A 91 -7.88 -1.47 5.09
C ALA A 91 -7.66 -0.38 6.14
N VAL A 92 -8.42 -0.43 7.23
CA VAL A 92 -8.29 0.52 8.34
C VAL A 92 -6.93 0.38 9.03
N VAL A 93 -6.46 -0.85 9.30
CA VAL A 93 -5.15 -1.09 9.91
C VAL A 93 -4.02 -0.56 9.02
N TYR A 94 -4.05 -0.87 7.72
CA TYR A 94 -3.07 -0.34 6.78
C TYR A 94 -3.11 1.19 6.67
N ALA A 95 -4.31 1.78 6.73
CA ALA A 95 -4.46 3.23 6.70
C ALA A 95 -3.80 3.86 7.94
N LEU A 96 -4.14 3.39 9.13
CA LEU A 96 -3.65 3.95 10.39
C LEU A 96 -2.12 3.85 10.49
N ILE A 97 -1.57 2.66 10.22
CA ILE A 97 -0.12 2.46 10.27
C ILE A 97 0.57 3.29 9.17
N GLY A 98 0.02 3.30 7.96
CA GLY A 98 0.56 4.10 6.85
C GLY A 98 0.60 5.60 7.16
N LEU A 99 -0.48 6.12 7.76
CA LEU A 99 -0.59 7.52 8.17
C LEU A 99 0.41 7.86 9.28
N ALA A 100 0.56 6.99 10.28
CA ALA A 100 1.52 7.19 11.36
C ALA A 100 2.96 7.26 10.85
N LEU A 101 3.34 6.36 9.93
CA LEU A 101 4.67 6.39 9.31
C LEU A 101 4.88 7.64 8.45
N LEU A 102 3.85 8.04 7.69
CA LEU A 102 3.89 9.25 6.88
C LEU A 102 4.10 10.50 7.76
N PHE A 103 3.35 10.61 8.86
CA PHE A 103 3.52 11.69 9.83
C PHE A 103 4.90 11.66 10.49
N GLY A 104 5.44 10.48 10.80
CA GLY A 104 6.81 10.35 11.29
C GLY A 104 7.84 10.89 10.30
N ALA A 105 7.71 10.54 9.02
CA ALA A 105 8.58 11.06 7.97
C ALA A 105 8.47 12.59 7.84
N ILE A 106 7.24 13.12 7.81
CA ILE A 106 6.97 14.56 7.76
C ILE A 106 7.59 15.28 8.96
N SER A 107 7.45 14.72 10.16
CA SER A 107 8.02 15.27 11.39
C SER A 107 9.55 15.34 11.33
N ILE A 108 10.22 14.29 10.83
CA ILE A 108 11.68 14.30 10.65
C ILE A 108 12.09 15.40 9.66
N VAL A 109 11.40 15.50 8.52
CA VAL A 109 11.70 16.53 7.50
C VAL A 109 11.48 17.93 8.08
N LEU A 110 10.36 18.17 8.78
CA LEU A 110 10.07 19.46 9.43
C LEU A 110 11.13 19.81 10.47
N ASN A 111 11.52 18.86 11.30
CA ASN A 111 12.51 19.10 12.35
C ASN A 111 13.90 19.41 11.78
N GLN A 112 14.30 18.73 10.70
CA GLN A 112 15.63 18.87 10.11
C GLN A 112 15.75 20.03 9.11
N VAL A 113 14.65 20.35 8.40
CA VAL A 113 14.65 21.36 7.32
C VAL A 113 14.06 22.70 7.79
N LEU A 114 13.00 22.69 8.60
CA LEU A 114 12.25 23.89 8.97
C LEU A 114 12.63 24.46 10.35
N LEU A 115 13.13 23.62 11.27
CA LEU A 115 13.56 24.02 12.62
C LEU A 115 15.00 23.56 12.96
N PRO A 116 16.02 23.94 12.16
CA PRO A 116 17.40 23.61 12.50
C PRO A 116 17.86 24.45 13.70
N GLY A 117 17.56 24.00 14.94
CA GLY A 117 18.03 24.69 16.16
C GLY A 117 17.26 24.46 17.46
N VAL A 118 16.31 23.53 17.55
CA VAL A 118 15.52 23.29 18.78
C VAL A 118 16.00 22.04 19.57
N VAL A 119 17.23 21.57 19.35
CA VAL A 119 17.83 20.47 20.14
C VAL A 119 19.24 20.82 20.55
#